data_AF-A0A2V6QDN8-F1
#
_entry.id   AF-A0A2V6QDN8-F1
#
_cell.length_a   1.000
_cell.length_b   1.000
_cell.length_c   1.000
_cell.angle_alpha   90.00
_cell.angle_beta   90.00
_cell.angle_gamma   90.00
#
_symmetry.space_group_name_H-M   'P 1'
#
loop_
_entity.id
_entity.type
_entity.pdbx_description
1 polymer ?
#
loop_
_entity_poly.entity_id
_entity_poly.type
_entity_poly.pdbx_seq_one_letter_code
_entity_poly.pdbx_strand_id
1 'polypeptide(L)' 'MPGAQQCLIIVPRHEPELYERLREHFAADTRVFVRMDSRTGERAARKMEVFAVGGGSDLHPELRTYVDAQLRQVRKLPS' A
#
# COMPACT_ATOMS: atom_id res chain seq x y z
N MET A 1 -17.22 9.82 -15.45
CA MET A 1 -17.00 9.43 -14.04
C MET A 1 -15.54 9.70 -13.73
N PRO A 2 -15.19 10.40 -12.64
CA PRO A 2 -13.80 10.45 -12.22
C PRO A 2 -13.38 9.01 -11.96
N GLY A 3 -12.39 8.50 -12.69
CA GLY A 3 -11.87 7.16 -12.45
C GLY A 3 -11.54 7.05 -10.96
N ALA A 4 -12.08 6.03 -10.29
CA ALA A 4 -11.87 5.85 -8.86
C ALA A 4 -10.35 5.93 -8.61
N GLN A 5 -9.88 6.95 -7.90
CA GLN A 5 -8.47 7.09 -7.61
C GLN A 5 -8.05 5.89 -6.76
N GLN A 6 -7.00 5.22 -7.20
CA GLN A 6 -6.54 3.98 -6.60
C GLN A 6 -5.20 4.23 -5.90
N CYS A 7 -4.95 3.49 -4.83
CA CYS A 7 -3.74 3.50 -4.05
C CYS A 7 -3.00 2.18 -4.27
N LEU A 8 -1.71 2.23 -4.55
CA LEU A 8 -0.84 1.06 -4.60
C LEU A 8 0.18 1.12 -3.47
N ILE A 9 0.14 0.13 -2.60
CA ILE A 9 1.10 -0.09 -1.52
C ILE A 9 2.10 -1.14 -1.99
N ILE A 10 3.38 -0.77 -2.06
CA ILE A 10 4.48 -1.68 -2.35
C ILE A 10 5.15 -2.08 -1.04
N VAL A 11 5.11 -3.37 -0.74
CA VAL A 11 5.69 -3.97 0.46
C VAL A 11 7.04 -4.59 0.11
N PRO A 12 8.12 -4.32 0.85
CA PRO A 12 9.42 -4.88 0.55
C PRO A 12 9.44 -6.42 0.69
N ARG A 13 10.16 -7.12 -0.19
CA ARG A 13 10.19 -8.61 -0.22
C ARG A 13 10.64 -9.28 1.06
N HIS A 14 11.43 -8.58 1.89
CA HIS A 14 11.95 -9.13 3.14
C HIS A 14 10.95 -9.02 4.30
N GLU A 15 9.76 -8.45 4.07
CA GLU A 15 8.67 -8.38 5.05
C GLU A 15 7.41 -9.13 4.54
N PRO A 16 7.48 -10.46 4.29
CA PRO A 16 6.34 -11.22 3.77
C PRO A 16 5.15 -11.24 4.74
N GLU A 17 5.39 -11.23 6.05
CA GLU A 17 4.34 -11.17 7.07
C GLU A 17 3.57 -9.84 7.02
N LEU A 18 4.27 -8.72 6.79
CA LEU A 18 3.63 -7.42 6.60
C LEU A 18 2.77 -7.42 5.34
N TYR A 19 3.23 -8.06 4.26
CA TYR A 19 2.47 -8.19 3.03
C TYR A 19 1.15 -8.92 3.26
N GLU A 20 1.16 -10.08 3.91
CA GLU A 20 -0.08 -10.83 4.17
C GLU A 20 -1.03 -10.03 5.07
N ARG A 21 -0.53 -9.42 6.15
CA ARG A 21 -1.35 -8.58 7.04
C ARG A 21 -2.02 -7.41 6.30
N LEU A 22 -1.26 -6.72 5.45
CA LEU A 22 -1.81 -5.62 4.65
C LEU A 22 -2.80 -6.11 3.60
N ARG A 23 -2.49 -7.23 2.94
CA ARG A 23 -3.36 -7.85 1.95
C ARG A 23 -4.70 -8.25 2.57
N GLU A 24 -4.69 -8.86 3.74
CA GLU A 24 -5.91 -9.21 4.49
C GLU A 24 -6.67 -7.96 4.95
N HIS A 25 -5.96 -6.99 5.52
CA HIS A 25 -6.54 -5.74 6.03
C HIS A 25 -7.28 -4.94 4.95
N PHE A 26 -6.72 -4.90 3.73
CA PHE A 26 -7.31 -4.18 2.59
C PHE A 26 -8.10 -5.08 1.63
N ALA A 27 -8.34 -6.36 1.95
CA ALA A 27 -8.97 -7.31 1.03
C ALA A 27 -10.36 -6.86 0.53
N ALA A 28 -11.10 -6.11 1.36
CA ALA A 28 -12.41 -5.58 1.03
C ALA A 28 -12.38 -4.17 0.39
N ASP A 29 -11.23 -3.47 0.39
CA ASP A 29 -11.12 -2.11 -0.13
C ASP A 29 -10.62 -2.10 -1.59
N THR A 30 -11.56 -1.97 -2.53
CA THR A 30 -11.27 -1.98 -3.98
C THR A 30 -10.45 -0.78 -4.46
N ARG A 31 -10.22 0.21 -3.59
CA ARG A 31 -9.38 1.39 -3.90
C ARG A 31 -7.92 1.14 -3.56
N VAL A 32 -7.58 0.12 -2.78
CA VAL A 32 -6.23 -0.13 -2.29
C VAL A 32 -5.72 -1.46 -2.84
N PHE A 33 -4.60 -1.41 -3.55
CA PHE A 33 -3.87 -2.58 -4.03
C PHE A 33 -2.61 -2.74 -3.20
N VAL A 34 -2.37 -3.96 -2.71
CA VAL A 34 -1.14 -4.32 -2.01
C VAL A 34 -0.35 -5.24 -2.92
N ARG A 35 0.91 -4.90 -3.19
CA ARG A 35 1.82 -5.75 -3.95
C ARG A 35 3.15 -5.87 -3.23
N MET A 36 3.76 -7.03 -3.36
CA MET A 36 5.15 -7.20 -2.97
C MET A 36 6.05 -6.55 -4.03
N ASP A 37 7.12 -5.90 -3.59
CA ASP A 37 8.13 -5.36 -4.49
C ASP A 37 8.68 -6.49 -5.37
N SER A 38 8.65 -6.33 -6.69
CA SER A 38 9.19 -7.33 -7.62
C SER A 38 10.62 -7.03 -8.05
N ARG A 39 11.16 -5.85 -7.68
CA ARG A 39 12.53 -5.45 -8.01
C ARG A 39 13.53 -6.30 -7.23
N THR A 40 14.70 -6.50 -7.82
CA THR A 40 15.79 -7.31 -7.27
C THR A 40 17.08 -6.50 -7.15
N GLY A 41 18.00 -6.97 -6.31
CA GLY A 41 19.29 -6.32 -6.08
C GLY A 41 19.14 -4.92 -5.44
N GLU A 42 20.04 -4.00 -5.80
CA GLU A 42 20.05 -2.63 -5.27
C GLU A 42 18.80 -1.80 -5.61
N ARG A 43 18.00 -2.25 -6.59
CA ARG A 43 16.75 -1.59 -6.99
C ARG A 43 15.55 -1.97 -6.12
N ALA A 44 15.66 -2.99 -5.27
CA ALA A 44 14.60 -3.37 -4.35
C ALA A 44 14.45 -2.29 -3.27
N ALA A 45 13.23 -1.80 -3.06
CA ALA A 45 12.98 -0.90 -1.96
C ALA A 45 13.13 -1.64 -0.63
N ARG A 46 13.84 -1.02 0.31
CA ARG A 46 13.99 -1.50 1.68
C ARG A 46 12.90 -0.98 2.62
N LYS A 47 11.96 -0.21 2.09
CA LYS A 47 10.88 0.43 2.85
C LYS A 47 9.59 0.28 2.06
N MET A 48 8.48 0.26 2.78
CA MET A 48 7.15 0.31 2.20
C MET A 48 6.91 1.66 1.50
N GLU A 49 6.32 1.61 0.31
CA GLU A 49 6.03 2.79 -0.53
C GLU A 49 4.52 2.85 -0.85
N VAL A 50 3.98 4.05 -1.02
CA VAL A 50 2.55 4.29 -1.29
C VAL A 50 2.42 5.21 -2.50
N PHE A 51 1.69 4.77 -3.52
CA PHE A 51 1.56 5.45 -4.81
C PHE A 51 0.10 5.69 -5.19
N ALA A 52 -0.16 6.74 -5.95
CA ALA A 52 -1.41 6.91 -6.69
C ALA A 52 -1.39 6.08 -7.98
N VAL A 53 -2.53 5.51 -8.32
CA VAL A 53 -2.76 4.77 -9.57
C VAL A 53 -3.88 5.48 -10.34
N GLY A 54 -3.71 5.62 -11.65
CA GLY A 54 -4.71 6.23 -12.53
C GLY A 54 -4.29 7.54 -13.21
N GLY A 55 -2.99 7.85 -13.29
CA GLY A 55 -2.47 8.95 -14.13
C GLY A 55 -2.50 10.35 -13.49
N GLY A 56 -2.92 10.47 -12.22
CA GLY A 56 -2.71 11.66 -11.41
C GLY A 56 -1.32 11.69 -10.76
N SER A 57 -0.80 12.89 -10.51
CA SER A 57 0.51 13.10 -9.87
C SER A 57 0.51 12.67 -8.40
N ASP A 58 -0.63 12.80 -7.72
CA ASP A 58 -0.77 12.60 -6.28
C ASP A 58 -2.00 11.77 -5.91
N LEU A 59 -1.92 11.11 -4.77
CA LEU A 59 -3.04 10.38 -4.17
C LEU A 59 -4.01 11.40 -3.57
N HIS A 60 -5.32 11.24 -3.78
CA HIS A 60 -6.33 12.10 -3.18
C HIS A 60 -6.06 12.31 -1.67
N PRO A 61 -6.08 13.54 -1.14
CA PRO A 61 -5.72 13.81 0.26
C PRO A 61 -6.53 12.99 1.28
N GLU A 62 -7.82 12.77 1.01
CA GLU A 62 -8.68 11.95 1.86
C GLU A 62 -8.29 10.47 1.82
N LEU A 63 -8.02 9.94 0.62
CA LEU A 63 -7.59 8.55 0.45
C LEU A 63 -6.21 8.33 1.09
N ARG A 64 -5.31 9.31 0.97
CA ARG A 64 -4.02 9.31 1.63
C ARG A 64 -4.16 9.27 3.16
N THR A 65 -4.99 10.14 3.70
CA THR A 65 -5.24 10.21 5.16
C THR A 65 -5.84 8.90 5.66
N TYR A 66 -6.80 8.34 4.94
CA TYR A 66 -7.39 7.04 5.24
C TYR A 66 -6.33 5.92 5.24
N VAL A 67 -5.55 5.78 4.16
CA VAL A 67 -4.50 4.74 4.05
C VAL A 67 -3.47 4.90 5.16
N ASP A 68 -3.01 6.12 5.44
CA ASP A 68 -2.04 6.37 6.51
C ASP A 68 -2.59 6.00 7.90
N ALA A 69 -3.88 6.22 8.16
CA ALA A 69 -4.52 5.80 9.41
C ALA A 69 -4.59 4.27 9.52
N GLN A 70 -4.98 3.58 8.46
CA GLN A 70 -5.06 2.12 8.41
C GLN A 70 -3.68 1.48 8.58
N LEU A 71 -2.65 2.00 7.92
CA LEU A 71 -1.27 1.52 8.06
C LEU A 71 -0.74 1.62 9.49
N ARG A 72 -1.12 2.67 10.24
CA ARG A 72 -0.78 2.78 11.66
C ARG A 72 -1.46 1.72 12.51
N GLN A 73 -2.69 1.30 12.16
CA GLN A 73 -3.38 0.22 12.87
C GLN A 73 -2.70 -1.12 12.61
N VAL A 74 -2.40 -1.42 11.35
CA VAL A 74 -1.68 -2.67 10.97
C VAL A 74 -0.34 -2.76 11.68
N ARG A 75 0.40 -1.67 11.83
CA ARG A 75 1.70 -1.66 12.54
C ARG A 75 1.60 -1.76 14.07
N LYS A 76 0.43 -1.50 14.65
CA LYS A 76 0.20 -1.59 16.10
C LYS A 76 -0.35 -2.95 16.55
N LEU A 77 -0.86 -3.75 15.61
CA LEU A 77 -1.34 -5.10 15.91
C LEU A 77 -0.14 -5.96 16.38
N PRO A 78 -0.20 -6.57 17.58
CA PRO A 78 0.83 -7.52 18.01
C PRO A 78 0.86 -8.70 17.03
N SER A 79 2.06 -9.12 16.65
CA SER A 79 2.30 -10.31 15.82
C SER A 79 1.90 -11.59 16.53
#